data_AF-A0A2U1ARK5-F1
#
_entry.id   AF-A0A2U1ARK5-F1
#
_cell.length_a   1.000
_cell.length_b   1.000
_cell.length_c   1.000
_cell.angle_alpha   90.00
_cell.angle_beta   90.00
_cell.angle_gamma   90.00
#
_symmetry.space_group_name_H-M   'P 1'
#
loop_
_entity.id
_entity.type
_entity.pdbx_description
1 polymer ?
#
loop_
_entity_poly.entity_id
_entity_poly.type
_entity_poly.pdbx_seq_one_letter_code
_entity_poly.pdbx_strand_id
1 'polypeptide(L)'
;MTLQSDWLGSDPIFYNTCTGKISRNINEVIDIQNLEFHPEGLNNYLDYGYSVFGQTPVKGVQYLLPNSSLQYEKGGLTVVRQEDPAVGLLNKEGREEDVLAALHKSINEWAASSEGDIIIPTSGGFDSRLLNLLLDDKSRIRAFTYGISSNQSESEEVVKAKRIAGILGIRWEQIVLGEFHKYLDYWDEQYGASTHAHGMYHIEFYNQILQRTAPNRPLLSGIIGDAWSGNVGIRAIQKPDDLQYLGYSHGVSATSEASVLKSGSELKEAYFEEKRQLLQDNSYRVIEAMRFKLVLLSYLIRIPDSMGFKAWSPFLDISIATQMLNLPSHRKQDRQWQRDLFRKHGLNLEDLNLSFSTRNTLDYQGMQKVQFSPLSEDLLKEVVKPAYVAWINKRIDNGLLNKLKNTFYAIPKIGALGFSNDIMAAYYGYVTLKPIENLIKKRESLIDG
;
A
#
# COMPACT_ATOMS: atom_id res chain seq x y z
N MET A 1 -13.22 -26.20 -8.62
CA MET A 1 -12.02 -25.38 -8.34
C MET A 1 -12.28 -24.64 -7.05
N THR A 2 -11.32 -24.66 -6.12
CA THR A 2 -11.39 -23.92 -4.85
C THR A 2 -10.20 -22.99 -4.80
N LEU A 3 -10.47 -21.69 -4.72
CA LEU A 3 -9.45 -20.67 -4.47
C LEU A 3 -9.64 -20.11 -3.08
N GLN A 4 -8.56 -19.88 -2.34
CA GLN A 4 -8.60 -19.45 -0.96
C GLN A 4 -7.73 -18.22 -0.77
N SER A 5 -8.24 -17.24 -0.03
CA SER A 5 -7.46 -16.12 0.48
C SER A 5 -6.67 -16.56 1.72
N ASP A 6 -5.47 -15.99 1.87
CA ASP A 6 -4.72 -16.14 3.11
C ASP A 6 -5.38 -15.37 4.28
N TRP A 7 -4.79 -15.48 5.47
CA TRP A 7 -5.33 -14.89 6.70
C TRP A 7 -5.37 -13.36 6.72
N LEU A 8 -4.65 -12.72 5.80
CA LEU A 8 -4.54 -11.27 5.65
C LEU A 8 -5.20 -10.75 4.36
N GLY A 9 -5.44 -11.62 3.37
CA GLY A 9 -5.79 -11.22 2.00
C GLY A 9 -4.61 -10.55 1.28
N SER A 10 -3.38 -11.02 1.54
CA SER A 10 -2.14 -10.40 1.04
C SER A 10 -1.95 -10.52 -0.48
N ASP A 11 -2.57 -11.52 -1.10
CA ASP A 11 -2.66 -11.68 -2.55
C ASP A 11 -4.14 -11.63 -3.00
N PRO A 12 -4.64 -10.44 -3.39
CA PRO A 12 -6.06 -10.24 -3.70
C PRO A 12 -6.58 -11.15 -4.82
N ILE A 13 -7.72 -11.79 -4.57
CA ILE A 13 -8.44 -12.62 -5.55
C ILE A 13 -9.74 -11.90 -5.89
N PHE A 14 -9.89 -11.50 -7.14
CA PHE A 14 -11.09 -10.87 -7.67
C PHE A 14 -11.97 -11.89 -8.37
N TYR A 15 -13.27 -11.68 -8.33
CA TYR A 15 -14.23 -12.51 -9.03
C TYR A 15 -15.44 -11.70 -9.46
N ASN A 16 -16.11 -12.19 -10.50
CA ASN A 16 -17.32 -11.59 -11.04
C ASN A 16 -18.52 -12.51 -10.79
N THR A 17 -19.50 -12.03 -10.02
CA THR A 17 -20.68 -12.79 -9.61
C THR A 17 -21.64 -13.06 -10.76
N CYS A 18 -21.57 -12.28 -11.85
CA CYS A 18 -22.40 -12.46 -13.03
C CYS A 18 -21.76 -13.40 -14.05
N THR A 19 -20.46 -13.26 -14.32
CA THR A 19 -19.77 -14.04 -15.37
C THR A 19 -19.07 -15.29 -14.83
N GLY A 20 -18.88 -15.41 -13.52
CA GLY A 20 -18.15 -16.51 -12.91
C GLY A 20 -16.62 -16.45 -13.06
N LYS A 21 -16.08 -15.39 -13.70
CA LYS A 21 -14.63 -15.20 -13.88
C LYS A 21 -13.94 -14.98 -12.54
N ILE A 22 -12.71 -15.49 -12.41
CA ILE A 22 -11.87 -15.36 -11.22
C ILE A 22 -10.44 -15.07 -11.65
N SER A 23 -9.78 -14.10 -11.03
CA SER A 23 -8.37 -13.78 -11.30
C SER A 23 -7.73 -13.02 -10.14
N ARG A 24 -6.40 -12.98 -10.10
CA ARG A 24 -5.61 -12.09 -9.23
C ARG A 24 -5.49 -10.67 -9.79
N ASN A 25 -5.92 -10.46 -11.03
CA ASN A 25 -5.99 -9.16 -11.68
C ASN A 25 -7.46 -8.76 -11.89
N ILE A 26 -7.86 -7.60 -11.34
CA ILE A 26 -9.23 -7.12 -11.46
C ILE A 26 -9.64 -6.90 -12.94
N ASN A 27 -8.70 -6.48 -13.79
CA ASN A 27 -8.98 -6.19 -15.19
C ASN A 27 -9.46 -7.43 -15.97
N GLU A 28 -9.10 -8.63 -15.52
CA GLU A 28 -9.46 -9.89 -16.18
C GLU A 28 -10.88 -10.37 -15.81
N VAL A 29 -11.44 -9.90 -14.70
CA VAL A 29 -12.78 -10.30 -14.23
C VAL A 29 -13.86 -9.29 -14.55
N ILE A 30 -13.50 -8.04 -14.89
CA ILE A 30 -14.47 -7.04 -15.31
C ILE A 30 -15.08 -7.45 -16.66
N ASP A 31 -16.41 -7.44 -16.72
CA ASP A 31 -17.14 -7.55 -17.98
C ASP A 31 -17.26 -6.17 -18.62
N ILE A 32 -16.31 -5.83 -19.47
CA ILE A 32 -16.23 -4.49 -20.08
C ILE A 32 -17.45 -4.18 -20.96
N GLN A 33 -18.04 -5.19 -21.60
CA GLN A 33 -19.21 -4.99 -22.48
C GLN A 33 -20.46 -4.57 -21.69
N ASN A 34 -20.60 -5.07 -20.47
CA ASN A 34 -21.72 -4.78 -19.57
C ASN A 34 -21.27 -4.00 -18.33
N LEU A 35 -20.29 -3.10 -18.51
CA LEU A 35 -19.70 -2.34 -17.41
C LEU A 35 -20.73 -1.39 -16.79
N GLU A 36 -21.05 -1.64 -15.52
CA GLU A 36 -21.80 -0.77 -14.63
C GLU A 36 -21.02 -0.50 -13.35
N PHE A 37 -21.19 0.69 -12.76
CA PHE A 37 -20.57 1.04 -11.48
C PHE A 37 -21.47 0.66 -10.30
N HIS A 38 -20.88 0.12 -9.24
CA HIS A 38 -21.55 -0.14 -7.97
C HIS A 38 -21.56 1.16 -7.14
N PRO A 39 -22.72 1.78 -6.81
CA PRO A 39 -22.76 3.09 -6.17
C PRO A 39 -21.96 3.17 -4.87
N GLU A 40 -22.22 2.25 -3.93
CA GLU A 40 -21.48 2.23 -2.64
C GLU A 40 -20.01 1.84 -2.83
N GLY A 41 -19.72 0.99 -3.82
CA GLY A 41 -18.36 0.49 -4.08
C GLY A 41 -17.48 1.59 -4.63
N LEU A 42 -18.02 2.39 -5.56
CA LEU A 42 -17.38 3.57 -6.09
C LEU A 42 -17.19 4.63 -4.99
N ASN A 43 -18.23 4.93 -4.22
CA ASN A 43 -18.14 5.96 -3.17
C ASN A 43 -17.09 5.60 -2.11
N ASN A 44 -17.07 4.33 -1.68
CA ASN A 44 -16.02 3.84 -0.80
C ASN A 44 -14.63 3.93 -1.47
N TYR A 45 -14.48 3.53 -2.72
CA TYR A 45 -13.21 3.68 -3.43
C TYR A 45 -12.75 5.14 -3.51
N LEU A 46 -13.66 6.09 -3.74
CA LEU A 46 -13.32 7.52 -3.79
C LEU A 46 -12.84 8.04 -2.43
N ASP A 47 -13.42 7.59 -1.32
CA ASP A 47 -13.07 8.06 0.03
C ASP A 47 -11.80 7.39 0.58
N TYR A 48 -11.62 6.10 0.33
CA TYR A 48 -10.47 5.33 0.81
C TYR A 48 -9.29 5.36 -0.15
N GLY A 49 -9.55 5.59 -1.45
CA GLY A 49 -8.58 5.47 -2.53
C GLY A 49 -8.29 4.01 -2.94
N TYR A 50 -9.01 3.04 -2.40
CA TYR A 50 -8.92 1.62 -2.78
C TYR A 50 -10.21 0.89 -2.37
N SER A 51 -10.40 -0.31 -2.93
CA SER A 51 -11.60 -1.12 -2.70
C SER A 51 -11.65 -1.60 -1.24
N VAL A 52 -12.81 -1.48 -0.59
CA VAL A 52 -13.02 -1.92 0.79
C VAL A 52 -14.30 -2.75 0.91
N PHE A 53 -14.47 -3.42 2.05
CA PHE A 53 -15.65 -4.23 2.38
C PHE A 53 -15.96 -5.36 1.39
N GLY A 54 -14.96 -5.85 0.64
CA GLY A 54 -15.13 -6.94 -0.33
C GLY A 54 -15.73 -6.52 -1.67
N GLN A 55 -16.03 -5.23 -1.86
CA GLN A 55 -16.65 -4.71 -3.07
C GLN A 55 -15.70 -3.76 -3.81
N THR A 56 -15.67 -3.87 -5.14
CA THR A 56 -14.93 -2.94 -6.01
C THR A 56 -15.86 -1.84 -6.55
N PRO A 57 -15.35 -0.80 -7.23
CA PRO A 57 -16.18 0.18 -7.92
C PRO A 57 -17.11 -0.40 -8.99
N VAL A 58 -16.82 -1.61 -9.49
CA VAL A 58 -17.55 -2.23 -10.59
C VAL A 58 -18.63 -3.17 -10.06
N LYS A 59 -19.85 -3.02 -10.57
CA LYS A 59 -20.98 -3.86 -10.20
C LYS A 59 -20.71 -5.32 -10.59
N GLY A 60 -21.03 -6.24 -9.69
CA GLY A 60 -20.79 -7.67 -9.87
C GLY A 60 -19.33 -8.09 -9.67
N VAL A 61 -18.37 -7.16 -9.57
CA VAL A 61 -16.95 -7.48 -9.33
C VAL A 61 -16.61 -7.26 -7.86
N GLN A 62 -16.18 -8.34 -7.21
CA GLN A 62 -15.85 -8.38 -5.78
C GLN A 62 -14.44 -8.93 -5.59
N TYR A 63 -13.92 -8.80 -4.37
CA TYR A 63 -12.68 -9.45 -3.99
C TYR A 63 -12.88 -10.29 -2.73
N LEU A 64 -12.13 -11.40 -2.66
CA LEU A 64 -12.25 -12.37 -1.60
C LEU A 64 -11.66 -11.77 -0.32
N LEU A 65 -12.50 -11.62 0.71
CA LEU A 65 -12.05 -11.21 2.04
C LEU A 65 -11.12 -12.27 2.65
N PRO A 66 -10.30 -11.93 3.66
CA PRO A 66 -9.40 -12.87 4.31
C PRO A 66 -10.13 -14.09 4.88
N ASN A 67 -9.42 -15.21 5.04
CA ASN A 67 -9.97 -16.48 5.55
C ASN A 67 -11.25 -16.92 4.82
N SER A 68 -11.31 -16.71 3.51
CA SER A 68 -12.47 -17.09 2.71
C SER A 68 -12.02 -17.94 1.53
N SER A 69 -12.94 -18.78 1.05
CA SER A 69 -12.73 -19.59 -0.14
C SER A 69 -13.85 -19.37 -1.13
N LEU A 70 -13.51 -19.42 -2.41
CA LEU A 70 -14.44 -19.32 -3.52
C LEU A 70 -14.59 -20.72 -4.12
N GLN A 71 -15.83 -21.22 -4.12
CA GLN A 71 -16.20 -22.54 -4.62
C GLN A 71 -17.12 -22.38 -5.83
N TYR A 72 -16.83 -23.13 -6.88
CA TYR A 72 -17.71 -23.20 -8.06
C TYR A 72 -18.60 -24.43 -7.94
N GLU A 73 -19.88 -24.23 -7.64
CA GLU A 73 -20.86 -25.31 -7.45
C GLU A 73 -22.13 -25.04 -8.26
N LYS A 74 -22.66 -26.08 -8.92
CA LYS A 74 -23.97 -26.05 -9.61
C LYS A 74 -24.16 -24.88 -10.59
N GLY A 75 -23.08 -24.41 -11.22
CA GLY A 75 -23.12 -23.30 -12.18
C GLY A 75 -23.05 -21.91 -11.56
N GLY A 76 -22.74 -21.79 -10.27
CA GLY A 76 -22.57 -20.51 -9.58
C GLY A 76 -21.33 -20.45 -8.68
N LEU A 77 -20.88 -19.23 -8.40
CA LEU A 77 -19.83 -18.98 -7.41
C LEU A 77 -20.45 -18.85 -6.01
N THR A 78 -19.88 -19.56 -5.05
CA THR A 78 -20.25 -19.45 -3.63
C THR A 78 -19.02 -19.08 -2.81
N VAL A 79 -19.15 -18.07 -1.95
CA VAL A 79 -18.11 -17.68 -0.99
C VAL A 79 -18.37 -18.42 0.31
N VAL A 80 -17.38 -19.20 0.76
CA VAL A 80 -17.41 -19.88 2.04
C VAL A 80 -16.38 -19.22 2.95
N ARG A 81 -16.86 -18.62 4.04
CA ARG A 81 -16.02 -18.03 5.09
C ARG A 81 -15.54 -19.12 6.03
N GLN A 82 -14.28 -19.02 6.40
CA GLN A 82 -13.63 -19.92 7.34
C GLN A 82 -13.46 -19.20 8.69
N GLU A 83 -13.22 -19.99 9.74
CA GLU A 83 -12.85 -19.43 11.03
C GLU A 83 -11.54 -18.64 10.90
N ASP A 84 -11.46 -17.50 11.58
CA ASP A 84 -10.27 -16.67 11.56
C ASP A 84 -9.21 -17.22 12.54
N PRO A 85 -8.11 -17.82 12.05
CA PRO A 85 -7.13 -18.46 12.91
C PRO A 85 -6.42 -17.47 13.83
N ALA A 86 -6.39 -16.18 13.48
CA ALA A 86 -5.72 -15.17 14.30
C ALA A 86 -6.44 -14.97 15.64
N VAL A 87 -7.77 -15.12 15.69
CA VAL A 87 -8.57 -14.88 16.92
C VAL A 87 -8.12 -15.81 18.05
N GLY A 88 -7.87 -17.09 17.76
CA GLY A 88 -7.37 -18.07 18.74
C GLY A 88 -5.88 -17.92 19.10
N LEU A 89 -5.16 -17.02 18.43
CA LEU A 89 -3.74 -16.76 18.66
C LEU A 89 -3.48 -15.45 19.42
N LEU A 90 -4.45 -14.55 19.47
CA LEU A 90 -4.36 -13.27 20.20
C LEU A 90 -4.49 -13.44 21.71
N ASN A 91 -4.11 -12.38 22.44
CA ASN A 91 -4.24 -12.23 23.90
C ASN A 91 -3.51 -13.31 24.70
N LYS A 92 -2.41 -13.82 24.13
CA LYS A 92 -1.47 -14.70 24.83
C LYS A 92 -0.33 -13.84 25.39
N GLU A 93 0.36 -14.35 26.39
CA GLU A 93 1.59 -13.71 26.89
C GLU A 93 2.75 -14.03 25.94
N GLY A 94 3.31 -12.99 25.31
CA GLY A 94 4.48 -13.10 24.43
C GLY A 94 5.78 -12.60 25.07
N ARG A 95 6.92 -13.08 24.56
CA ARG A 95 8.26 -12.64 24.96
C ARG A 95 9.06 -12.15 23.76
N GLU A 96 9.93 -11.17 24.00
CA GLU A 96 10.75 -10.56 22.94
C GLU A 96 11.75 -11.57 22.37
N GLU A 97 12.31 -12.43 23.21
CA GLU A 97 13.27 -13.46 22.81
C GLU A 97 12.64 -14.45 21.83
N ASP A 98 11.39 -14.84 22.06
CA ASP A 98 10.66 -15.77 21.20
C ASP A 98 10.37 -15.14 19.83
N VAL A 99 9.91 -13.89 19.82
CA VAL A 99 9.67 -13.10 18.59
C VAL A 99 10.96 -12.97 17.77
N LEU A 100 12.06 -12.59 18.42
CA LEU A 100 13.34 -12.39 17.75
C LEU A 100 13.93 -13.71 17.24
N ALA A 101 13.79 -14.80 17.99
CA ALA A 101 14.20 -16.13 17.55
C ALA A 101 13.36 -16.60 16.35
N ALA A 102 12.05 -16.41 16.37
CA ALA A 102 11.16 -16.76 15.27
C ALA A 102 11.48 -15.97 13.99
N LEU A 103 11.67 -14.65 14.10
CA LEU A 103 12.07 -13.79 12.99
C LEU A 103 13.44 -14.19 12.44
N HIS A 104 14.45 -14.33 13.31
CA HIS A 104 15.81 -14.71 12.92
C HIS A 104 15.81 -16.05 12.17
N LYS A 105 15.15 -17.07 12.73
CA LYS A 105 15.03 -18.39 12.10
C LYS A 105 14.36 -18.29 10.73
N SER A 106 13.18 -17.69 10.66
CA SER A 106 12.40 -17.60 9.42
C SER A 106 13.16 -16.87 8.30
N ILE A 107 13.81 -15.75 8.63
CA ILE A 107 14.61 -14.98 7.67
C ILE A 107 15.78 -15.81 7.14
N ASN A 108 16.53 -16.48 8.01
CA ASN A 108 17.73 -17.20 7.60
C ASN A 108 17.40 -18.54 6.90
N GLU A 109 16.29 -19.21 7.25
CA GLU A 109 15.79 -20.38 6.51
C GLU A 109 15.36 -19.99 5.09
N TRP A 110 14.61 -18.88 4.94
CA TRP A 110 14.24 -18.36 3.63
C TRP A 110 15.49 -17.95 2.83
N ALA A 111 16.44 -17.25 3.45
CA ALA A 111 17.67 -16.82 2.80
C ALA A 111 18.53 -17.99 2.33
N ALA A 112 18.61 -19.07 3.12
CA ALA A 112 19.30 -20.30 2.74
C ALA A 112 18.63 -21.04 1.58
N SER A 113 17.30 -20.89 1.41
CA SER A 113 16.57 -21.46 0.27
C SER A 113 16.80 -20.72 -1.06
N SER A 114 17.57 -19.63 -1.02
CA SER A 114 17.82 -18.76 -2.17
C SER A 114 19.32 -18.58 -2.44
N GLU A 115 19.70 -18.40 -3.69
CA GLU A 115 21.07 -18.12 -4.11
C GLU A 115 21.28 -16.64 -4.46
N GLY A 116 22.52 -16.17 -4.37
CA GLY A 116 22.91 -14.82 -4.80
C GLY A 116 22.62 -13.71 -3.79
N ASP A 117 22.69 -12.47 -4.27
CA ASP A 117 22.45 -11.26 -3.48
C ASP A 117 20.98 -11.20 -3.02
N ILE A 118 20.76 -10.88 -1.74
CA ILE A 118 19.45 -10.64 -1.16
C ILE A 118 19.18 -9.14 -1.18
N ILE A 119 18.18 -8.75 -1.95
CA ILE A 119 17.74 -7.36 -2.09
C ILE A 119 16.92 -6.98 -0.87
N ILE A 120 17.30 -5.91 -0.19
CA ILE A 120 16.53 -5.35 0.92
C ILE A 120 16.26 -3.87 0.63
N PRO A 121 15.01 -3.48 0.29
CA PRO A 121 14.59 -2.08 0.31
C PRO A 121 14.78 -1.54 1.74
N THR A 122 15.89 -0.85 1.95
CA THR A 122 16.31 -0.43 3.28
C THR A 122 15.89 0.99 3.48
N SER A 123 15.17 1.22 4.56
CA SER A 123 14.69 2.52 4.98
C SER A 123 15.33 2.83 6.34
N GLY A 124 15.14 4.04 6.84
CA GLY A 124 15.40 4.40 8.23
C GLY A 124 14.38 3.81 9.21
N GLY A 125 13.30 3.19 8.72
CA GLY A 125 12.28 2.52 9.51
C GLY A 125 12.80 1.31 10.30
N PHE A 126 12.00 0.84 11.26
CA PHE A 126 12.41 -0.24 12.17
C PHE A 126 12.37 -1.61 11.49
N ASP A 127 11.45 -1.84 10.55
CA ASP A 127 11.23 -3.16 9.95
C ASP A 127 12.41 -3.56 9.05
N SER A 128 12.75 -2.72 8.08
CA SER A 128 13.90 -2.95 7.21
C SER A 128 15.23 -2.95 7.99
N ARG A 129 15.36 -2.13 9.05
CA ARG A 129 16.50 -2.15 9.97
C ARG A 129 16.61 -3.49 10.70
N LEU A 130 15.49 -4.05 11.15
CA LEU A 130 15.44 -5.37 11.79
C LEU A 130 15.81 -6.49 10.81
N LEU A 131 15.30 -6.45 9.59
CA LEU A 131 15.64 -7.42 8.54
C LEU A 131 17.14 -7.42 8.23
N ASN A 132 17.74 -6.24 8.05
CA ASN A 132 19.19 -6.10 7.84
C ASN A 132 19.99 -6.62 9.05
N LEU A 133 19.51 -6.37 10.27
CA LEU A 133 20.16 -6.85 11.50
C LEU A 133 20.10 -8.37 11.64
N LEU A 134 18.96 -9.00 11.38
CA LEU A 134 18.72 -10.42 11.66
C LEU A 134 19.22 -11.38 10.58
N LEU A 135 19.43 -10.93 9.34
CA LEU A 135 19.99 -11.80 8.30
C LEU A 135 21.49 -12.06 8.54
N ASP A 136 21.92 -13.29 8.78
CA ASP A 136 23.28 -13.59 9.24
C ASP A 136 24.36 -13.21 8.23
N ASP A 137 24.17 -13.59 6.96
CA ASP A 137 25.14 -13.32 5.91
C ASP A 137 25.02 -11.90 5.37
N LYS A 138 25.69 -10.96 6.03
CA LYS A 138 25.77 -9.55 5.62
C LYS A 138 26.37 -9.36 4.23
N SER A 139 27.24 -10.27 3.78
CA SER A 139 27.91 -10.15 2.47
C SER A 139 26.92 -10.28 1.31
N ARG A 140 25.84 -11.04 1.51
CA ARG A 140 24.76 -11.21 0.55
C ARG A 140 23.78 -10.04 0.52
N ILE A 141 23.77 -9.16 1.51
CA ILE A 141 22.84 -8.03 1.54
C ILE A 141 23.23 -7.01 0.48
N ARG A 142 22.25 -6.66 -0.36
CA ARG A 142 22.31 -5.51 -1.24
C ARG A 142 21.12 -4.59 -0.99
N ALA A 143 21.39 -3.53 -0.25
CA ALA A 143 20.40 -2.57 0.19
C ALA A 143 20.20 -1.43 -0.81
N PHE A 144 18.95 -1.02 -1.01
CA PHE A 144 18.60 0.12 -1.84
C PHE A 144 17.61 1.04 -1.13
N THR A 145 17.72 2.34 -1.37
CA THR A 145 16.85 3.36 -0.78
C THR A 145 16.61 4.49 -1.77
N TYR A 146 15.42 5.09 -1.76
CA TYR A 146 15.16 6.35 -2.46
C TYR A 146 14.82 7.47 -1.48
N GLY A 147 15.00 8.72 -1.90
CA GLY A 147 14.65 9.90 -1.11
C GLY A 147 13.39 10.58 -1.63
N ILE A 148 12.64 11.22 -0.74
CA ILE A 148 11.37 11.91 -1.05
C ILE A 148 11.47 13.45 -1.00
N SER A 149 12.61 13.98 -0.57
CA SER A 149 12.86 15.41 -0.39
C SER A 149 13.41 16.05 -1.67
N SER A 150 13.43 17.38 -1.72
CA SER A 150 13.94 18.13 -2.88
C SER A 150 15.40 17.81 -3.18
N ASN A 151 16.22 17.74 -2.12
CA ASN A 151 17.49 17.04 -2.18
C ASN A 151 17.30 15.60 -1.66
N GLN A 152 17.15 14.64 -2.57
CA GLN A 152 16.86 13.25 -2.19
C GLN A 152 17.99 12.61 -1.37
N SER A 153 19.25 13.01 -1.54
CA SER A 153 20.36 12.47 -0.73
C SER A 153 20.31 12.91 0.73
N GLU A 154 19.57 13.97 1.03
CA GLU A 154 19.35 14.48 2.40
C GLU A 154 18.02 13.99 3.00
N SER A 155 17.24 13.18 2.28
CA SER A 155 16.02 12.60 2.84
C SER A 155 16.33 11.72 4.04
N GLU A 156 15.45 11.78 5.05
CA GLU A 156 15.54 10.99 6.28
C GLU A 156 15.86 9.52 6.01
N GLU A 157 15.08 8.88 5.13
CA GLU A 157 15.24 7.47 4.79
C GLU A 157 16.62 7.17 4.20
N VAL A 158 17.14 8.04 3.33
CA VAL A 158 18.45 7.87 2.68
C VAL A 158 19.59 8.04 3.68
N VAL A 159 19.55 9.10 4.49
CA VAL A 159 20.57 9.39 5.50
C VAL A 159 20.63 8.24 6.52
N LYS A 160 19.46 7.79 7.00
CA LYS A 160 19.37 6.69 7.95
C LYS A 160 19.80 5.35 7.35
N ALA A 161 19.35 5.00 6.14
CA ALA A 161 19.73 3.76 5.47
C ALA A 161 21.24 3.69 5.21
N LYS A 162 21.84 4.79 4.75
CA LYS A 162 23.30 4.90 4.58
C LYS A 162 24.04 4.68 5.90
N ARG A 163 23.52 5.22 7.00
CA ARG A 163 24.10 5.02 8.34
C ARG A 163 23.98 3.57 8.81
N ILE A 164 22.81 2.94 8.63
CA ILE A 164 22.60 1.50 8.91
C ILE A 164 23.60 0.67 8.13
N ALA A 165 23.75 0.96 6.84
CA ALA A 165 24.67 0.23 5.98
C ALA A 165 26.12 0.32 6.45
N GLY A 166 26.57 1.51 6.86
CA GLY A 166 27.90 1.72 7.42
C GLY A 166 28.12 1.00 8.77
N ILE A 167 27.10 0.92 9.63
CA ILE A 167 27.19 0.20 10.91
C ILE A 167 27.28 -1.31 10.69
N LEU A 168 26.47 -1.84 9.76
CA LEU A 168 26.38 -3.29 9.50
C LEU A 168 27.41 -3.81 8.49
N GLY A 169 28.15 -2.92 7.81
CA GLY A 169 29.11 -3.29 6.78
C GLY A 169 28.46 -3.90 5.53
N ILE A 170 27.22 -3.51 5.20
CA ILE A 170 26.47 -4.04 4.05
C ILE A 170 26.58 -3.14 2.82
N ARG A 171 26.38 -3.71 1.63
CA ARG A 171 26.38 -2.96 0.38
C ARG A 171 25.08 -2.15 0.28
N TRP A 172 25.21 -0.84 0.02
CA TRP A 172 24.08 0.07 -0.08
C TRP A 172 24.22 1.04 -1.25
N GLU A 173 23.11 1.31 -1.92
CA GLU A 173 23.03 2.28 -3.01
C GLU A 173 21.74 3.11 -2.94
N GLN A 174 21.84 4.41 -3.24
CA GLN A 174 20.69 5.27 -3.41
C GLN A 174 20.14 5.18 -4.84
N ILE A 175 18.81 5.11 -4.96
CA ILE A 175 18.07 5.25 -6.22
C ILE A 175 17.42 6.62 -6.24
N VAL A 176 17.63 7.37 -7.32
CA VAL A 176 17.03 8.70 -7.52
C VAL A 176 15.75 8.55 -8.32
N LEU A 177 14.66 9.11 -7.83
CA LEU A 177 13.34 9.02 -8.45
C LEU A 177 12.88 10.36 -9.05
N GLY A 178 11.82 10.31 -9.84
CA GLY A 178 11.09 11.50 -10.26
C GLY A 178 10.39 11.38 -11.60
N GLU A 179 10.45 10.24 -12.26
CA GLU A 179 9.73 10.02 -13.51
C GLU A 179 8.64 8.95 -13.38
N PHE A 180 8.28 8.58 -12.15
CA PHE A 180 7.36 7.49 -11.86
C PHE A 180 5.95 7.64 -12.44
N HIS A 181 5.48 8.85 -12.74
CA HIS A 181 4.19 9.06 -13.43
C HIS A 181 4.17 8.47 -14.85
N LYS A 182 5.33 8.17 -15.46
CA LYS A 182 5.40 7.42 -16.74
C LYS A 182 4.85 6.01 -16.63
N TYR A 183 4.70 5.46 -15.42
CA TYR A 183 4.21 4.10 -15.19
C TYR A 183 2.72 4.05 -14.79
N LEU A 184 1.95 5.12 -15.02
CA LEU A 184 0.50 5.13 -14.77
C LEU A 184 -0.23 3.99 -15.50
N ASP A 185 0.12 3.74 -16.76
CA ASP A 185 -0.52 2.69 -17.56
C ASP A 185 -0.13 1.29 -17.04
N TYR A 186 1.14 1.06 -16.71
CA TYR A 186 1.57 -0.19 -16.10
C TYR A 186 0.89 -0.42 -14.75
N TRP A 187 0.69 0.62 -13.95
CA TRP A 187 -0.07 0.52 -12.70
C TRP A 187 -1.53 0.11 -12.96
N ASP A 188 -2.18 0.75 -13.94
CA ASP A 188 -3.55 0.41 -14.37
C ASP A 188 -3.67 -1.04 -14.84
N GLU A 189 -2.67 -1.56 -15.57
CA GLU A 189 -2.64 -2.96 -16.01
C GLU A 189 -2.60 -3.94 -14.83
N GLN A 190 -1.87 -3.61 -13.76
CA GLN A 190 -1.71 -4.49 -12.59
C GLN A 190 -2.86 -4.39 -11.58
N TYR A 191 -3.39 -3.19 -11.37
CA TYR A 191 -4.35 -2.90 -10.29
C TYR A 191 -5.70 -2.39 -10.76
N GLY A 192 -5.79 -1.76 -11.94
CA GLY A 192 -7.00 -1.14 -12.45
C GLY A 192 -7.74 -0.32 -11.39
N ALA A 193 -9.08 -0.37 -11.42
CA ALA A 193 -9.94 0.32 -10.47
C ALA A 193 -10.04 -0.38 -9.08
N SER A 194 -9.05 -1.18 -8.66
CA SER A 194 -9.02 -1.73 -7.30
C SER A 194 -8.33 -0.81 -6.29
N THR A 195 -7.41 0.03 -6.76
CA THR A 195 -6.62 0.98 -5.94
C THR A 195 -6.40 2.29 -6.71
N HIS A 196 -6.02 3.37 -6.02
CA HIS A 196 -5.57 4.62 -6.64
C HIS A 196 -4.21 4.41 -7.32
N ALA A 197 -3.89 5.20 -8.34
CA ALA A 197 -2.62 5.12 -9.05
C ALA A 197 -1.52 6.00 -8.42
N HIS A 198 -1.10 5.71 -7.19
CA HIS A 198 -0.08 6.51 -6.46
C HIS A 198 1.22 5.74 -6.17
N GLY A 199 1.23 4.40 -6.19
CA GLY A 199 2.40 3.59 -5.84
C GLY A 199 3.47 3.44 -6.94
N MET A 200 3.39 4.21 -8.04
CA MET A 200 4.26 4.00 -9.22
C MET A 200 5.75 4.25 -8.95
N TYR A 201 6.08 4.98 -7.88
CA TYR A 201 7.47 5.18 -7.46
C TYR A 201 8.18 3.86 -7.16
N HIS A 202 7.46 2.81 -6.73
CA HIS A 202 8.03 1.46 -6.59
C HIS A 202 8.42 0.84 -7.94
N ILE A 203 7.65 1.09 -9.00
CA ILE A 203 7.96 0.58 -10.35
C ILE A 203 9.26 1.22 -10.84
N GLU A 204 9.38 2.55 -10.74
CA GLU A 204 10.62 3.26 -11.09
C GLU A 204 11.81 2.76 -10.26
N PHE A 205 11.60 2.58 -8.95
CA PHE A 205 12.61 2.09 -8.01
C PHE A 205 13.13 0.70 -8.39
N TYR A 206 12.24 -0.27 -8.59
CA TYR A 206 12.63 -1.63 -8.94
C TYR A 206 13.20 -1.73 -10.36
N ASN A 207 12.70 -0.93 -11.31
CA ASN A 207 13.27 -0.89 -12.66
C ASN A 207 14.75 -0.48 -12.62
N GLN A 208 15.08 0.52 -11.79
CA GLN A 208 16.46 0.92 -11.59
C GLN A 208 17.30 -0.16 -10.87
N ILE A 209 16.73 -0.89 -9.92
CA ILE A 209 17.43 -2.02 -9.25
C ILE A 209 17.73 -3.16 -10.24
N LEU A 210 16.80 -3.47 -11.17
CA LEU A 210 17.02 -4.51 -12.19
C LEU A 210 18.28 -4.25 -13.01
N GLN A 211 18.54 -3.00 -13.38
CA GLN A 211 19.72 -2.58 -14.15
C GLN A 211 21.04 -2.75 -13.39
N ARG A 212 20.97 -2.88 -12.06
CA ARG A 212 22.14 -2.93 -11.16
C ARG A 212 22.41 -4.34 -10.64
N THR A 213 21.47 -5.27 -10.81
CA THR A 213 21.47 -6.56 -10.11
C THR A 213 21.43 -7.74 -11.09
N ALA A 214 22.13 -8.81 -10.74
CA ALA A 214 22.09 -10.06 -11.50
C ALA A 214 20.68 -10.68 -11.48
N PRO A 215 20.34 -11.55 -12.45
CA PRO A 215 19.14 -12.38 -12.40
C PRO A 215 19.07 -13.23 -11.12
N ASN A 216 17.87 -13.78 -10.82
CA ASN A 216 17.55 -14.46 -9.55
C ASN A 216 17.71 -13.51 -8.35
N ARG A 217 16.67 -12.69 -8.10
CA ARG A 217 16.70 -11.58 -7.14
C ARG A 217 15.75 -11.84 -5.96
N PRO A 218 16.18 -12.60 -4.94
CA PRO A 218 15.46 -12.70 -3.68
C PRO A 218 15.28 -11.29 -3.11
N LEU A 219 14.06 -10.97 -2.69
CA LEU A 219 13.74 -9.67 -2.11
C LEU A 219 13.09 -9.87 -0.75
N LEU A 220 13.72 -9.31 0.27
CA LEU A 220 13.22 -9.36 1.64
C LEU A 220 12.55 -8.02 1.99
N SER A 221 11.23 -8.06 2.17
CA SER A 221 10.40 -6.88 2.38
C SER A 221 10.01 -6.70 3.84
N GLY A 222 10.02 -5.44 4.30
CA GLY A 222 9.56 -5.04 5.63
C GLY A 222 8.07 -4.72 5.72
N ILE A 223 7.29 -5.05 4.68
CA ILE A 223 5.86 -4.74 4.60
C ILE A 223 5.13 -5.05 5.91
N ILE A 224 4.33 -4.10 6.41
CA ILE A 224 3.44 -4.15 7.59
C ILE A 224 4.06 -4.59 8.93
N GLY A 225 5.39 -4.69 9.04
CA GLY A 225 6.04 -5.07 10.30
C GLY A 225 5.78 -4.07 11.43
N ASP A 226 5.69 -2.78 11.10
CA ASP A 226 5.45 -1.72 12.05
C ASP A 226 4.07 -1.84 12.73
N ALA A 227 3.07 -2.33 12.01
CA ALA A 227 1.72 -2.57 12.52
C ALA A 227 1.75 -3.54 13.70
N TRP A 228 2.46 -4.66 13.56
CA TRP A 228 2.56 -5.69 14.60
C TRP A 228 3.42 -5.26 15.78
N SER A 229 4.43 -4.44 15.51
CA SER A 229 5.44 -4.05 16.49
C SER A 229 4.99 -3.01 17.52
N GLY A 230 3.83 -2.39 17.32
CA GLY A 230 3.27 -1.36 18.20
C GLY A 230 3.32 0.08 17.68
N ASN A 231 3.63 0.29 16.39
CA ASN A 231 3.60 1.62 15.77
C ASN A 231 2.18 2.09 15.41
N VAL A 232 1.29 1.13 15.13
CA VAL A 232 -0.07 1.40 14.67
C VAL A 232 -1.04 1.27 15.84
N GLY A 233 -1.68 2.39 16.19
CA GLY A 233 -2.79 2.43 17.14
C GLY A 233 -4.09 2.77 16.42
N ILE A 234 -5.03 1.83 16.38
CA ILE A 234 -6.35 2.06 15.81
C ILE A 234 -7.30 2.56 16.90
N ARG A 235 -8.16 3.53 16.57
CA ARG A 235 -9.19 4.07 17.49
C ARG A 235 -10.36 3.10 17.64
N ALA A 236 -11.05 3.17 18.78
CA ALA A 236 -12.19 2.28 19.05
C ALA A 236 -13.26 2.44 17.97
N ILE A 237 -13.88 1.32 17.58
CA ILE A 237 -14.89 1.28 16.52
C ILE A 237 -16.21 0.90 17.18
N GLN A 238 -17.10 1.88 17.35
CA GLN A 238 -18.35 1.73 18.09
C GLN A 238 -19.57 1.74 17.16
N LYS A 239 -19.42 2.29 15.95
CA LYS A 239 -20.47 2.39 14.94
C LYS A 239 -19.88 2.23 13.52
N PRO A 240 -20.72 1.99 12.49
CA PRO A 240 -20.25 1.80 11.12
C PRO A 240 -19.33 2.90 10.57
N ASP A 241 -19.59 4.18 10.90
CA ASP A 241 -18.75 5.30 10.44
C ASP A 241 -17.33 5.30 11.04
N ASP A 242 -17.11 4.59 12.15
CA ASP A 242 -15.78 4.47 12.75
C ASP A 242 -14.90 3.49 11.94
N LEU A 243 -15.45 2.71 11.01
CA LEU A 243 -14.67 1.82 10.13
C LEU A 243 -13.64 2.58 9.28
N GLN A 244 -13.82 3.89 9.05
CA GLN A 244 -12.82 4.74 8.42
C GLN A 244 -11.46 4.72 9.14
N TYR A 245 -11.45 4.46 10.45
CA TYR A 245 -10.21 4.35 11.23
C TYR A 245 -9.38 3.11 10.84
N LEU A 246 -10.00 2.06 10.28
CA LEU A 246 -9.29 0.91 9.73
C LEU A 246 -8.61 1.24 8.40
N GLY A 247 -9.15 2.19 7.64
CA GLY A 247 -8.58 2.58 6.35
C GLY A 247 -7.17 3.16 6.47
N TYR A 248 -6.94 3.99 7.50
CA TYR A 248 -5.62 4.59 7.75
C TYR A 248 -5.00 5.13 6.44
N SER A 249 -5.81 5.82 5.62
CA SER A 249 -5.57 6.06 4.18
C SER A 249 -4.55 7.16 3.89
N HIS A 250 -4.04 7.85 4.91
CA HIS A 250 -3.10 8.97 4.80
C HIS A 250 -3.50 10.09 3.80
N GLY A 251 -4.76 10.11 3.35
CA GLY A 251 -5.34 11.17 2.51
C GLY A 251 -5.08 11.04 1.00
N VAL A 252 -4.55 9.92 0.49
CA VAL A 252 -4.39 9.70 -0.96
C VAL A 252 -5.70 9.15 -1.52
N SER A 253 -6.69 10.02 -1.67
CA SER A 253 -8.00 9.66 -2.17
C SER A 253 -8.68 10.85 -2.86
N ALA A 254 -9.82 10.57 -3.51
CA ALA A 254 -10.74 11.60 -3.97
C ALA A 254 -11.78 11.85 -2.86
N THR A 255 -13.05 12.05 -3.24
CA THR A 255 -14.14 12.13 -2.28
C THR A 255 -15.46 11.68 -2.91
N SER A 256 -16.25 10.91 -2.14
CA SER A 256 -17.61 10.52 -2.51
C SER A 256 -18.55 11.72 -2.62
N GLU A 257 -18.22 12.87 -2.01
CA GLU A 257 -18.98 14.12 -2.23
C GLU A 257 -18.98 14.56 -3.69
N ALA A 258 -17.95 14.19 -4.47
CA ALA A 258 -17.86 14.48 -5.88
C ALA A 258 -18.62 13.47 -6.75
N SER A 259 -19.06 12.34 -6.20
CA SER A 259 -19.82 11.32 -6.93
C SER A 259 -21.20 11.83 -7.35
N VAL A 260 -21.68 11.37 -8.51
CA VAL A 260 -23.10 11.54 -8.91
C VAL A 260 -23.96 10.34 -8.55
N LEU A 261 -23.33 9.23 -8.11
CA LEU A 261 -24.02 8.01 -7.70
C LEU A 261 -24.41 8.10 -6.23
N LYS A 262 -25.72 8.00 -5.96
CA LYS A 262 -26.23 7.90 -4.58
C LYS A 262 -26.14 6.46 -4.11
N SER A 263 -25.63 6.27 -2.90
CA SER A 263 -25.57 4.97 -2.23
C SER A 263 -26.07 5.10 -0.80
N GLY A 264 -26.52 3.99 -0.22
CA GLY A 264 -26.66 3.86 1.22
C GLY A 264 -25.32 3.53 1.88
N SER A 265 -25.38 2.80 2.98
CA SER A 265 -24.24 2.33 3.77
C SER A 265 -24.33 0.82 4.03
N GLU A 266 -25.01 0.09 3.15
CA GLU A 266 -25.38 -1.31 3.36
C GLU A 266 -24.14 -2.21 3.53
N LEU A 267 -23.11 -2.06 2.68
CA LEU A 267 -21.86 -2.83 2.79
C LEU A 267 -21.11 -2.47 4.07
N LYS A 268 -21.00 -1.17 4.37
CA LYS A 268 -20.33 -0.67 5.58
C LYS A 268 -21.03 -1.18 6.85
N GLU A 269 -22.35 -1.12 6.91
CA GLU A 269 -23.17 -1.59 8.03
C GLU A 269 -23.06 -3.10 8.21
N ALA A 270 -23.20 -3.87 7.13
CA ALA A 270 -23.04 -5.32 7.15
C ALA A 270 -21.65 -5.73 7.64
N TYR A 271 -20.61 -5.04 7.16
CA TYR A 271 -19.23 -5.29 7.57
C TYR A 271 -19.01 -5.00 9.07
N PHE A 272 -19.55 -3.89 9.56
CA PHE A 272 -19.47 -3.54 10.98
C PHE A 272 -20.20 -4.58 11.83
N GLU A 273 -21.42 -4.97 11.46
CA GLU A 273 -22.23 -5.89 12.25
C GLU A 273 -21.56 -7.25 12.39
N GLU A 274 -21.05 -7.77 11.28
CA GLU A 274 -20.34 -9.04 11.23
C GLU A 274 -19.15 -9.09 12.20
N LYS A 275 -18.40 -7.99 12.33
CA LYS A 275 -17.16 -7.95 13.10
C LYS A 275 -17.27 -7.19 14.42
N ARG A 276 -18.46 -6.71 14.78
CA ARG A 276 -18.70 -5.79 15.91
C ARG A 276 -18.03 -6.26 17.20
N GLN A 277 -18.15 -7.54 17.52
CA GLN A 277 -17.57 -8.11 18.73
C GLN A 277 -16.04 -8.16 18.67
N LEU A 278 -15.47 -8.63 17.55
CA LEU A 278 -14.02 -8.73 17.38
C LEU A 278 -13.33 -7.37 17.35
N LEU A 279 -13.99 -6.35 16.79
CA LEU A 279 -13.48 -4.97 16.74
C LEU A 279 -13.39 -4.29 18.12
N GLN A 280 -13.88 -4.93 19.20
CA GLN A 280 -13.63 -4.45 20.56
C GLN A 280 -12.17 -4.71 21.00
N ASP A 281 -11.53 -5.73 20.43
CA ASP A 281 -10.15 -6.08 20.74
C ASP A 281 -9.15 -5.14 20.03
N ASN A 282 -8.17 -4.62 20.78
CA ASN A 282 -7.20 -3.68 20.25
C ASN A 282 -6.27 -4.32 19.20
N SER A 283 -5.82 -5.54 19.45
CA SER A 283 -4.89 -6.26 18.57
C SER A 283 -5.60 -6.73 17.31
N TYR A 284 -6.86 -7.18 17.43
CA TYR A 284 -7.69 -7.53 16.29
C TYR A 284 -7.92 -6.32 15.38
N ARG A 285 -8.17 -5.14 15.92
CA ARG A 285 -8.30 -3.91 15.10
C ARG A 285 -7.04 -3.59 14.29
N VAL A 286 -5.85 -3.90 14.80
CA VAL A 286 -4.59 -3.74 14.04
C VAL A 286 -4.53 -4.73 12.88
N ILE A 287 -4.86 -6.01 13.12
CA ILE A 287 -4.97 -7.03 12.07
C ILE A 287 -5.96 -6.60 11.00
N GLU A 288 -7.14 -6.15 11.43
CA GLU A 288 -8.22 -5.78 10.54
C GLU A 288 -7.88 -4.53 9.71
N ALA A 289 -7.17 -3.55 10.29
CA ALA A 289 -6.66 -2.41 9.54
C ALA A 289 -5.67 -2.85 8.43
N MET A 290 -4.81 -3.84 8.69
CA MET A 290 -3.92 -4.36 7.64
C MET A 290 -4.70 -5.11 6.56
N ARG A 291 -5.71 -5.91 6.93
CA ARG A 291 -6.61 -6.58 5.97
C ARG A 291 -7.36 -5.59 5.07
N PHE A 292 -7.80 -4.46 5.63
CA PHE A 292 -8.39 -3.36 4.85
C PHE A 292 -7.43 -2.85 3.79
N LYS A 293 -6.18 -2.63 4.17
CA LYS A 293 -5.19 -1.97 3.33
C LYS A 293 -4.49 -2.91 2.36
N LEU A 294 -4.55 -4.21 2.53
CA LEU A 294 -3.71 -5.12 1.75
C LEU A 294 -4.05 -5.18 0.27
N VAL A 295 -5.29 -4.87 -0.13
CA VAL A 295 -5.59 -4.67 -1.56
C VAL A 295 -4.69 -3.60 -2.17
N LEU A 296 -4.40 -2.53 -1.41
CA LEU A 296 -3.42 -1.50 -1.77
C LEU A 296 -1.99 -1.98 -1.51
N LEU A 297 -1.64 -2.30 -0.26
CA LEU A 297 -0.26 -2.58 0.15
C LEU A 297 0.36 -3.82 -0.51
N SER A 298 -0.45 -4.70 -1.12
CA SER A 298 0.05 -5.82 -1.91
C SER A 298 1.03 -5.39 -3.01
N TYR A 299 1.02 -4.13 -3.45
CA TYR A 299 2.03 -3.60 -4.38
C TYR A 299 3.48 -3.74 -3.89
N LEU A 300 3.71 -3.76 -2.57
CA LEU A 300 5.04 -3.92 -2.00
C LEU A 300 5.64 -5.32 -2.23
N ILE A 301 4.83 -6.28 -2.67
CA ILE A 301 5.22 -7.65 -3.03
C ILE A 301 4.95 -7.91 -4.52
N ARG A 302 3.74 -7.60 -4.99
CA ARG A 302 3.30 -7.91 -6.35
C ARG A 302 4.05 -7.15 -7.44
N ILE A 303 4.40 -5.88 -7.25
CA ILE A 303 5.19 -5.12 -8.23
C ILE A 303 6.61 -5.71 -8.39
N PRO A 304 7.38 -5.94 -7.32
CA PRO A 304 8.67 -6.61 -7.50
C PRO A 304 8.50 -8.01 -8.13
N ASP A 305 7.51 -8.80 -7.72
CA ASP A 305 7.28 -10.12 -8.32
C ASP A 305 6.95 -10.05 -9.82
N SER A 306 6.09 -9.12 -10.26
CA SER A 306 5.76 -8.91 -11.68
C SER A 306 6.97 -8.47 -12.51
N MET A 307 8.01 -7.94 -11.86
CA MET A 307 9.27 -7.51 -12.46
C MET A 307 10.38 -8.57 -12.35
N GLY A 308 10.07 -9.77 -11.85
CA GLY A 308 10.99 -10.90 -11.77
C GLY A 308 11.85 -10.98 -10.51
N PHE A 309 11.48 -10.24 -9.45
CA PHE A 309 11.99 -10.49 -8.11
C PHE A 309 11.27 -11.69 -7.49
N LYS A 310 11.82 -12.22 -6.39
CA LYS A 310 11.16 -13.22 -5.54
C LYS A 310 10.92 -12.58 -4.18
N ALA A 311 9.86 -11.78 -4.09
CA ALA A 311 9.54 -11.01 -2.91
C ALA A 311 8.96 -11.91 -1.80
N TRP A 312 9.43 -11.69 -0.58
CA TRP A 312 8.98 -12.39 0.61
C TRP A 312 9.09 -11.48 1.83
N SER A 313 8.23 -11.71 2.82
CA SER A 313 8.25 -10.98 4.09
C SER A 313 7.89 -11.92 5.24
N PRO A 314 8.68 -11.93 6.33
CA PRO A 314 8.31 -12.68 7.54
C PRO A 314 7.09 -12.07 8.24
N PHE A 315 6.79 -10.79 7.99
CA PHE A 315 5.68 -10.08 8.65
C PHE A 315 4.30 -10.45 8.08
N LEU A 316 4.24 -11.27 7.03
CA LEU A 316 3.01 -11.87 6.52
C LEU A 316 2.70 -13.22 7.21
N ASP A 317 3.63 -13.78 7.97
CA ASP A 317 3.42 -15.01 8.74
C ASP A 317 2.55 -14.74 9.98
N ILE A 318 1.47 -15.53 10.13
CA ILE A 318 0.51 -15.35 11.21
C ILE A 318 1.12 -15.60 12.60
N SER A 319 2.05 -16.54 12.72
CA SER A 319 2.70 -16.86 13.99
C SER A 319 3.60 -15.70 14.41
N ILE A 320 4.40 -15.17 13.49
CA ILE A 320 5.26 -14.01 13.75
C ILE A 320 4.41 -12.77 14.10
N ALA A 321 3.40 -12.45 13.30
CA ALA A 321 2.54 -11.29 13.52
C ALA A 321 1.81 -11.37 14.87
N THR A 322 1.24 -12.52 15.22
CA THR A 322 0.53 -12.69 16.49
C THR A 322 1.47 -12.72 17.69
N GLN A 323 2.66 -13.30 17.59
CA GLN A 323 3.69 -13.23 18.64
C GLN A 323 4.10 -11.77 18.92
N MET A 324 4.31 -10.96 17.88
CA MET A 324 4.60 -9.53 18.03
C MET A 324 3.42 -8.78 18.69
N LEU A 325 2.19 -9.06 18.28
CA LEU A 325 0.98 -8.46 18.87
C LEU A 325 0.75 -8.88 20.33
N ASN A 326 1.23 -10.05 20.73
CA ASN A 326 1.13 -10.59 22.09
C ASN A 326 2.23 -10.09 23.05
N LEU A 327 3.18 -9.28 22.57
CA LEU A 327 4.13 -8.63 23.46
C LEU A 327 3.42 -7.71 24.48
N PRO A 328 3.96 -7.56 25.71
CA PRO A 328 3.36 -6.69 26.72
C PRO A 328 3.17 -5.26 26.20
N SER A 329 2.03 -4.64 26.51
CA SER A 329 1.66 -3.31 25.99
C SER A 329 2.73 -2.24 26.22
N HIS A 330 3.38 -2.23 27.39
CA HIS A 330 4.45 -1.28 27.73
C HIS A 330 5.73 -1.49 26.89
N ARG A 331 5.93 -2.69 26.33
CA ARG A 331 7.05 -2.99 25.43
C ARG A 331 6.76 -2.60 24.00
N LYS A 332 5.51 -2.80 23.54
CA LYS A 332 5.02 -2.37 22.22
C LYS A 332 4.92 -0.85 22.09
N GLN A 333 4.56 -0.16 23.18
CA GLN A 333 4.46 1.30 23.19
C GLN A 333 5.77 1.94 22.71
N ASP A 334 5.65 2.83 21.72
CA ASP A 334 6.77 3.51 21.05
C ASP A 334 7.87 2.56 20.54
N ARG A 335 7.50 1.29 20.34
CA ARG A 335 8.37 0.17 19.93
C ARG A 335 9.60 0.04 20.83
N GLN A 336 9.43 0.16 22.15
CA GLN A 336 10.53 0.12 23.12
C GLN A 336 11.40 -1.14 22.97
N TRP A 337 10.79 -2.30 22.75
CA TRP A 337 11.51 -3.56 22.54
C TRP A 337 12.51 -3.51 21.37
N GLN A 338 12.08 -2.98 20.22
CA GLN A 338 12.96 -2.77 19.06
C GLN A 338 14.03 -1.72 19.35
N ARG A 339 13.69 -0.63 20.03
CA ARG A 339 14.68 0.41 20.41
C ARG A 339 15.79 -0.16 21.28
N ASP A 340 15.44 -0.96 22.29
CA ASP A 340 16.41 -1.60 23.17
C ASP A 340 17.31 -2.57 22.40
N LEU A 341 16.74 -3.38 21.51
CA LEU A 341 17.50 -4.24 20.61
C LEU A 341 18.47 -3.42 19.73
N PHE A 342 18.00 -2.33 19.13
CA PHE A 342 18.82 -1.50 18.27
C PHE A 342 19.92 -0.77 19.03
N ARG A 343 19.69 -0.29 20.26
CA ARG A 343 20.74 0.29 21.10
C ARG A 343 21.88 -0.70 21.36
N LYS A 344 21.55 -1.96 21.67
CA LYS A 344 22.54 -3.04 21.87
C LYS A 344 23.45 -3.24 20.66
N HIS A 345 22.97 -2.94 19.45
CA HIS A 345 23.70 -3.11 18.18
C HIS A 345 24.16 -1.78 17.56
N GLY A 346 24.07 -0.66 18.29
CA GLY A 346 24.43 0.67 17.77
C GLY A 346 23.53 1.18 16.64
N LEU A 347 22.36 0.57 16.44
CA LEU A 347 21.41 0.84 15.36
C LEU A 347 20.24 1.74 15.80
N ASN A 348 20.19 2.24 17.03
CA ASN A 348 19.14 3.18 17.45
C ASN A 348 19.50 4.59 16.93
N LEU A 349 19.22 4.84 15.65
CA LEU A 349 19.62 6.06 14.94
C LEU A 349 19.03 7.33 15.53
N GLU A 350 17.92 7.19 16.23
CA GLU A 350 17.21 8.25 16.92
C GLU A 350 18.09 8.92 18.00
N ASP A 351 19.12 8.24 18.50
CA ASP A 351 20.09 8.78 19.46
C ASP A 351 21.30 9.48 18.79
N LEU A 352 21.41 9.41 17.45
CA LEU A 352 22.62 9.83 16.70
C LEU A 352 22.57 11.27 16.18
N ASN A 353 21.50 12.04 16.44
CA ASN A 353 21.34 13.44 16.00
C ASN A 353 21.68 13.67 14.51
N LEU A 354 21.28 12.74 13.64
CA LEU A 354 21.54 12.83 12.20
C LEU A 354 20.81 14.03 11.60
N SER A 355 21.46 14.75 10.69
CA SER A 355 20.85 15.85 9.94
C SER A 355 20.19 15.30 8.67
N PHE A 356 18.90 15.57 8.50
CA PHE A 356 18.12 15.13 7.34
C PHE A 356 16.87 16.00 7.13
N SER A 357 16.22 15.81 5.98
CA SER A 357 14.94 16.41 5.63
C SER A 357 13.81 15.38 5.70
N THR A 358 12.72 15.74 6.35
CA THR A 358 11.47 14.98 6.41
C THR A 358 10.42 15.47 5.42
N ARG A 359 10.74 16.51 4.64
CA ARG A 359 9.80 17.10 3.70
C ARG A 359 9.57 16.15 2.54
N ASN A 360 8.34 15.71 2.36
CA ASN A 360 7.90 14.98 1.18
C ASN A 360 7.55 15.98 0.07
N THR A 361 8.33 15.97 -1.00
CA THR A 361 8.10 16.78 -2.21
C THR A 361 8.21 15.94 -3.47
N LEU A 362 8.23 14.61 -3.35
CA LEU A 362 8.55 13.70 -4.46
C LEU A 362 7.46 13.72 -5.52
N ASP A 363 6.19 13.62 -5.11
CA ASP A 363 5.04 13.76 -6.01
C ASP A 363 5.12 15.04 -6.82
N TYR A 364 5.38 16.14 -6.13
CA TYR A 364 5.51 17.45 -6.76
C TYR A 364 6.66 17.52 -7.77
N GLN A 365 7.82 16.97 -7.44
CA GLN A 365 8.95 16.86 -8.36
C GLN A 365 8.59 16.00 -9.58
N GLY A 366 7.86 14.90 -9.36
CA GLY A 366 7.36 14.03 -10.42
C GLY A 366 6.41 14.76 -11.36
N MET A 367 5.47 15.51 -10.79
CA MET A 367 4.53 16.32 -11.56
C MET A 367 5.25 17.36 -12.43
N GLN A 368 6.38 17.92 -11.98
CA GLN A 368 7.14 18.88 -12.79
C GLN A 368 7.89 18.24 -13.96
N LYS A 369 8.23 16.96 -13.86
CA LYS A 369 9.02 16.21 -14.85
C LYS A 369 8.16 15.50 -15.89
N VAL A 370 7.00 15.00 -15.48
CA VAL A 370 6.08 14.25 -16.35
C VAL A 370 4.80 15.04 -16.55
N GLN A 371 4.43 15.26 -17.81
CA GLN A 371 3.19 15.95 -18.16
C GLN A 371 2.01 14.99 -18.02
N PHE A 372 0.98 15.42 -17.28
CA PHE A 372 -0.29 14.69 -17.22
C PHE A 372 -1.16 15.03 -18.42
N SER A 373 -1.84 14.02 -18.93
CA SER A 373 -3.03 14.25 -19.75
C SER A 373 -4.18 14.66 -18.82
N PRO A 374 -4.93 15.73 -19.12
CA PRO A 374 -6.13 16.09 -18.37
C PRO A 374 -7.10 14.91 -18.30
N LEU A 375 -7.82 14.80 -17.20
CA LEU A 375 -8.96 13.90 -17.11
C LEU A 375 -10.08 14.37 -18.05
N SER A 376 -10.78 13.44 -18.67
CA SER A 376 -11.94 13.70 -19.51
C SER A 376 -13.18 13.93 -18.66
N GLU A 377 -13.62 15.19 -18.62
CA GLU A 377 -14.90 15.56 -18.02
C GLU A 377 -16.07 14.84 -18.69
N ASP A 378 -15.98 14.59 -20.00
CA ASP A 378 -17.02 13.92 -20.76
C ASP A 378 -17.16 12.43 -20.42
N LEU A 379 -16.05 11.73 -20.17
CA LEU A 379 -16.11 10.33 -19.74
C LEU A 379 -16.57 10.24 -18.28
N LEU A 380 -15.96 11.04 -17.41
CA LEU A 380 -16.16 10.91 -15.96
C LEU A 380 -17.52 11.45 -15.50
N LYS A 381 -18.24 12.25 -16.29
CA LYS A 381 -19.57 12.79 -15.90
C LYS A 381 -20.62 11.73 -15.59
N GLU A 382 -20.43 10.50 -16.06
CA GLU A 382 -21.29 9.36 -15.71
C GLU A 382 -21.26 9.05 -14.20
N VAL A 383 -20.14 9.31 -13.54
CA VAL A 383 -19.88 8.86 -12.16
C VAL A 383 -19.39 9.97 -11.22
N VAL A 384 -18.85 11.06 -11.74
CA VAL A 384 -18.27 12.18 -10.98
C VAL A 384 -18.76 13.52 -11.53
N LYS A 385 -19.01 14.49 -10.65
CA LYS A 385 -19.44 15.84 -11.01
C LYS A 385 -18.39 16.51 -11.92
N PRO A 386 -18.76 17.01 -13.12
CA PRO A 386 -17.81 17.65 -14.04
C PRO A 386 -17.01 18.79 -13.42
N ALA A 387 -17.65 19.59 -12.55
CA ALA A 387 -16.98 20.69 -11.85
C ALA A 387 -15.78 20.25 -10.98
N TYR A 388 -15.83 19.05 -10.41
CA TYR A 388 -14.71 18.50 -9.65
C TYR A 388 -13.56 18.07 -10.56
N VAL A 389 -13.87 17.44 -11.70
CA VAL A 389 -12.87 17.06 -12.71
C VAL A 389 -12.20 18.31 -13.31
N ALA A 390 -12.98 19.34 -13.66
CA ALA A 390 -12.45 20.63 -14.12
C ALA A 390 -11.54 21.29 -13.06
N TRP A 391 -11.94 21.20 -11.78
CA TRP A 391 -11.15 21.70 -10.65
C TRP A 391 -9.80 20.98 -10.53
N ILE A 392 -9.77 19.65 -10.69
CA ILE A 392 -8.54 18.83 -10.73
C ILE A 392 -7.65 19.29 -11.89
N ASN A 393 -8.17 19.24 -13.12
CA ASN A 393 -7.43 19.52 -14.34
C ASN A 393 -6.75 20.90 -14.30
N LYS A 394 -7.48 21.92 -13.82
CA LYS A 394 -6.96 23.29 -13.68
C LYS A 394 -5.76 23.40 -12.74
N ARG A 395 -5.66 22.52 -11.73
CA ARG A 395 -4.64 22.57 -10.67
C ARG A 395 -3.40 21.75 -10.98
N ILE A 396 -3.58 20.63 -11.66
CA ILE A 396 -2.48 19.76 -12.08
C ILE A 396 -1.81 20.25 -13.38
N ASP A 397 -2.45 21.17 -14.11
CA ASP A 397 -1.88 21.72 -15.35
C ASP A 397 -0.55 22.44 -15.07
N ASN A 398 0.50 21.97 -15.76
CA ASN A 398 1.88 22.39 -15.60
C ASN A 398 2.30 23.49 -16.59
N GLY A 399 1.36 24.34 -17.02
CA GLY A 399 1.67 25.52 -17.83
C GLY A 399 2.79 26.40 -17.22
N LEU A 400 3.50 27.17 -18.07
CA LEU A 400 4.64 28.03 -17.69
C LEU A 400 4.38 28.93 -16.47
N LEU A 401 3.17 29.48 -16.35
CA LEU A 401 2.72 30.30 -15.21
C LEU A 401 2.64 29.50 -13.90
N ASN A 402 2.22 28.25 -13.97
CA ASN A 402 2.18 27.35 -12.82
C ASN A 402 3.58 26.86 -12.47
N LYS A 403 4.48 26.58 -13.43
CA LYS A 403 5.90 26.27 -13.17
C LYS A 403 6.63 27.35 -12.37
N LEU A 404 6.37 28.62 -12.67
CA LEU A 404 6.92 29.76 -11.92
C LEU A 404 6.36 29.85 -10.51
N LYS A 405 5.03 29.81 -10.33
CA LYS A 405 4.41 29.71 -8.98
C LYS A 405 4.94 28.51 -8.20
N ASN A 406 5.21 27.43 -8.92
CA ASN A 406 5.67 26.17 -8.39
C ASN A 406 7.10 26.19 -7.85
N THR A 407 7.98 26.93 -8.51
CA THR A 407 9.34 27.15 -8.03
C THR A 407 9.35 27.93 -6.70
N PHE A 408 8.37 28.82 -6.47
CA PHE A 408 8.20 29.53 -5.19
C PHE A 408 7.63 28.66 -4.06
N TYR A 409 6.87 27.59 -4.35
CA TYR A 409 6.35 26.68 -3.33
C TYR A 409 7.41 25.75 -2.73
N ALA A 410 8.50 25.48 -3.45
CA ALA A 410 9.66 24.76 -2.93
C ALA A 410 10.49 25.59 -1.92
N ILE A 411 10.19 26.89 -1.75
CA ILE A 411 10.90 27.80 -0.85
C ILE A 411 10.38 27.64 0.60
N PRO A 412 11.26 27.41 1.59
CA PRO A 412 10.93 26.94 2.95
C PRO A 412 9.89 27.71 3.77
N LYS A 413 9.59 28.98 3.44
CA LYS A 413 8.71 29.86 4.23
C LYS A 413 7.33 30.08 3.63
N ILE A 414 7.09 29.70 2.37
CA ILE A 414 5.85 30.04 1.64
C ILE A 414 4.82 28.91 1.68
N GLY A 415 5.25 27.66 1.85
CA GLY A 415 4.36 26.49 2.00
C GLY A 415 3.48 26.47 3.27
N ALA A 416 3.58 27.47 4.14
CA ALA A 416 2.75 27.62 5.34
C ALA A 416 1.39 28.31 5.08
N LEU A 417 1.18 28.90 3.89
CA LEU A 417 -0.13 29.35 3.44
C LEU A 417 -0.76 28.21 2.61
N GLY A 418 -1.94 27.72 3.00
CA GLY A 418 -2.57 26.45 2.60
C GLY A 418 -2.81 26.14 1.10
N PHE A 419 -2.14 26.82 0.17
CA PHE A 419 -2.15 26.58 -1.27
C PHE A 419 -1.40 25.29 -1.69
N SER A 420 -0.38 24.83 -0.95
CA SER A 420 0.30 23.55 -1.25
C SER A 420 -0.61 22.34 -1.04
N ASN A 421 -1.61 22.49 -0.16
CA ASN A 421 -2.58 21.45 0.13
C ASN A 421 -3.58 21.25 -1.03
N ASP A 422 -3.93 22.33 -1.73
CA ASP A 422 -4.91 22.32 -2.84
C ASP A 422 -4.38 21.58 -4.08
N ILE A 423 -3.10 21.78 -4.43
CA ILE A 423 -2.46 21.06 -5.56
C ILE A 423 -2.33 19.57 -5.24
N MET A 424 -1.90 19.22 -4.02
CA MET A 424 -1.78 17.82 -3.63
C MET A 424 -3.14 17.12 -3.56
N ALA A 425 -4.18 17.80 -3.06
CA ALA A 425 -5.54 17.28 -3.10
C ALA A 425 -6.02 17.04 -4.54
N ALA A 426 -5.73 17.96 -5.47
CA ALA A 426 -6.05 17.77 -6.88
C ALA A 426 -5.27 16.61 -7.51
N TYR A 427 -4.00 16.46 -7.16
CA TYR A 427 -3.18 15.33 -7.60
C TYR A 427 -3.69 13.99 -7.05
N TYR A 428 -4.06 13.91 -5.76
CA TYR A 428 -4.65 12.71 -5.18
C TYR A 428 -6.01 12.36 -5.80
N GLY A 429 -6.84 13.38 -6.07
CA GLY A 429 -8.05 13.22 -6.88
C GLY A 429 -7.74 12.69 -8.27
N TYR A 430 -6.71 13.22 -8.96
CA TYR A 430 -6.29 12.77 -10.28
C TYR A 430 -5.92 11.29 -10.31
N VAL A 431 -5.00 10.87 -9.42
CA VAL A 431 -4.54 9.48 -9.40
C VAL A 431 -5.61 8.50 -8.93
N THR A 432 -6.62 8.97 -8.19
CA THR A 432 -7.78 8.15 -7.80
C THR A 432 -8.78 8.02 -8.96
N LEU A 433 -9.02 9.08 -9.73
CA LEU A 433 -9.98 9.04 -10.84
C LEU A 433 -9.41 8.43 -12.12
N LYS A 434 -8.08 8.43 -12.30
CA LYS A 434 -7.46 7.93 -13.53
C LYS A 434 -7.80 6.47 -13.86
N PRO A 435 -7.77 5.51 -12.92
CA PRO A 435 -8.21 4.14 -13.21
C PRO A 435 -9.71 4.03 -13.58
N ILE A 436 -10.56 4.89 -13.01
CA ILE A 436 -11.99 4.94 -13.34
C ILE A 436 -12.18 5.44 -14.78
N GLU A 437 -11.49 6.52 -15.16
CA GLU A 437 -11.49 7.03 -16.53
C GLU A 437 -11.00 5.97 -17.53
N ASN A 438 -9.87 5.32 -17.23
CA ASN A 438 -9.30 4.29 -18.09
C ASN A 438 -10.29 3.15 -18.33
N LEU A 439 -11.05 2.77 -17.30
CA LEU A 439 -12.07 1.75 -17.39
C LEU A 439 -13.23 2.16 -18.31
N ILE A 440 -13.74 3.38 -18.18
CA ILE A 440 -14.79 3.94 -19.06
C ILE A 440 -14.29 4.01 -20.50
N LYS A 441 -13.05 4.48 -20.70
CA LYS A 441 -12.42 4.56 -22.01
C LYS A 441 -12.28 3.19 -22.68
N LYS A 442 -11.91 2.14 -21.93
CA LYS A 442 -11.86 0.75 -22.42
C LYS A 442 -13.24 0.25 -22.86
N ARG A 443 -14.32 0.66 -22.19
CA ARG A 443 -15.70 0.34 -22.61
C ARG A 443 -16.05 1.02 -23.93
N GLU A 444 -15.80 2.32 -24.07
CA GLU A 444 -16.13 3.06 -25.29
C GLU A 444 -15.35 2.56 -26.51
N SER A 445 -14.06 2.22 -26.36
CA SER A 445 -13.28 1.70 -27.48
C SER A 445 -13.74 0.34 -28.01
N LEU A 446 -14.56 -0.41 -27.25
CA LEU A 446 -15.20 -1.65 -27.72
C LEU A 446 -16.58 -1.41 -28.37
N ILE A 447 -17.19 -0.25 -28.15
CA ILE A 447 -18.48 0.11 -28.76
C ILE A 447 -18.23 0.72 -30.15
N ASP A 448 -17.13 1.47 -30.30
CA ASP A 448 -16.77 2.18 -31.53
C ASP A 448 -15.99 1.33 -32.56
N GLY A 449 -15.51 0.14 -32.18
CA GLY A 449 -14.73 -0.77 -33.03
C GLY A 449 -15.50 -2.03 -33.37
#